data_AF-A0AAP5Y0W4-F1
#
_entry.id   AF-A0AAP5Y0W4-F1
#
_cell.length_a   1.000
_cell.length_b   1.000
_cell.length_c   1.000
_cell.angle_alpha   90.00
_cell.angle_beta   90.00
_cell.angle_gamma   90.00
#
_symmetry.space_group_name_H-M   'P 1'
#
loop_
_entity.id
_entity.type
_entity.pdbx_description
1 polymer ?
#
loop_
_entity_poly.entity_id
_entity_poly.type
_entity_poly.pdbx_seq_one_letter_code
_entity_poly.pdbx_strand_id
1 'polypeptide(L)'
;QWAQYGEVRADILVVKTTIADVDKAMAEMSTQVQAQIKDVTASLEDKLTAVVDATGASAIYTLKTGVRINGVMYNAGMSIAVLAEAGKPVVTRVGFNANQFVLMSGSGNTQYSPFAVVNGQVFISDAFIQDGSITNAKIGNFIQSNNFVAGSAGWRIDKNGNAELHGKFYADSGQFAFNGTNNTVVINGNGLTVNLSGGGRVVVGRW
;
A
#
# COMPACT_ATOMS: atom_id res chain seq x y z
N GLN A 1 -30.96 -49.02 1.10
CA GLN A 1 -29.75 -48.18 1.13
C GLN A 1 -30.13 -46.85 0.49
N TRP A 2 -30.53 -45.87 1.30
CA TRP A 2 -30.97 -44.57 0.79
C TRP A 2 -29.71 -43.76 0.48
N ALA A 3 -29.49 -43.44 -0.80
CA ALA A 3 -28.48 -42.49 -1.21
C ALA A 3 -28.84 -41.14 -0.56
N GLN A 4 -28.02 -40.70 0.39
CA GLN A 4 -28.11 -39.40 1.03
C GLN A 4 -27.80 -38.34 -0.03
N TYR A 5 -28.83 -37.91 -0.76
CA TYR A 5 -28.73 -36.85 -1.75
C TYR A 5 -28.40 -35.55 -1.03
N GLY A 6 -27.12 -35.16 -1.10
CA GLY A 6 -26.58 -33.81 -0.85
C GLY A 6 -27.13 -33.11 0.40
N GLU A 7 -26.45 -33.23 1.53
CA GLU A 7 -26.79 -32.45 2.72
C GLU A 7 -26.67 -30.95 2.40
N VAL A 8 -27.82 -30.29 2.42
CA VAL A 8 -27.95 -28.82 2.44
C VAL A 8 -28.15 -28.43 3.90
N ARG A 9 -27.31 -27.53 4.40
CA ARG A 9 -27.32 -27.09 5.80
C ARG A 9 -27.18 -25.58 5.87
N ALA A 10 -27.92 -24.94 6.77
CA ALA A 10 -27.78 -23.52 7.06
C ALA A 10 -28.06 -23.30 8.56
N ASP A 11 -27.11 -22.69 9.26
CA ASP A 11 -27.18 -22.49 10.71
C ASP A 11 -26.65 -21.12 11.13
N ILE A 12 -27.19 -20.63 12.25
CA ILE A 12 -26.67 -19.50 13.00
C ILE A 12 -26.45 -19.96 14.44
N LEU A 13 -25.24 -19.78 14.95
CA LEU A 13 -24.86 -20.06 16.33
C LEU A 13 -24.44 -18.75 17.01
N VAL A 14 -25.04 -18.44 18.14
CA VAL A 14 -24.66 -17.30 18.99
C VAL A 14 -24.22 -17.83 20.34
N VAL A 15 -22.98 -17.52 20.71
CA VAL A 15 -22.39 -17.84 22.01
C VAL A 15 -22.16 -16.53 22.76
N LYS A 16 -22.56 -16.48 24.02
CA LYS A 16 -22.33 -15.35 24.92
C LYS A 16 -21.74 -15.87 26.22
N THR A 17 -20.69 -15.23 26.71
CA THR A 17 -20.03 -15.60 27.96
C THR A 17 -19.68 -14.35 28.73
N THR A 18 -19.99 -14.35 30.02
CA THR A 18 -19.59 -13.30 30.95
C THR A 18 -18.98 -13.94 32.18
N ILE A 19 -17.85 -13.40 32.65
CA ILE A 19 -17.18 -13.82 33.87
C ILE A 19 -16.95 -12.57 34.73
N ALA A 20 -17.21 -12.69 36.03
CA ALA A 20 -16.94 -11.67 37.02
C ALA A 20 -16.43 -12.36 38.30
N ASP A 21 -15.12 -12.51 38.38
CA ASP A 21 -14.38 -13.07 39.52
C ASP A 21 -13.63 -11.94 40.27
N VAL A 22 -12.99 -12.29 41.39
CA VAL A 22 -12.22 -11.34 42.24
C VAL A 22 -11.18 -10.56 41.43
N ASP A 23 -10.45 -11.26 40.55
CA ASP A 23 -9.33 -10.69 39.80
C ASP A 23 -9.57 -10.65 38.28
N LYS A 24 -10.80 -10.92 37.81
CA LYS A 24 -11.11 -11.01 36.38
C LYS A 24 -12.54 -10.63 36.03
N ALA A 25 -12.69 -9.71 35.08
CA ALA A 25 -13.92 -9.43 34.38
C ALA A 25 -13.77 -9.77 32.88
N MET A 26 -14.71 -10.50 32.31
CA MET A 26 -14.71 -10.84 30.88
C MET A 26 -16.12 -10.77 30.31
N ALA A 27 -16.23 -10.25 29.10
CA ALA A 27 -17.40 -10.41 28.25
C ALA A 27 -16.95 -10.89 26.86
N GLU A 28 -17.55 -11.98 26.39
CA GLU A 28 -17.33 -12.52 25.04
C GLU A 28 -18.68 -12.74 24.35
N MET A 29 -18.75 -12.37 23.07
CA MET A 29 -19.84 -12.72 22.16
C MET A 29 -19.24 -13.25 20.87
N SER A 30 -19.73 -14.40 20.39
CA SER A 30 -19.37 -14.97 19.10
C SER A 30 -20.62 -15.32 18.33
N THR A 31 -20.75 -14.83 17.11
CA THR A 31 -21.80 -15.19 16.16
C THR A 31 -21.16 -15.92 14.99
N GLN A 32 -21.60 -17.15 14.72
CA GLN A 32 -21.21 -17.91 13.54
C GLN A 32 -22.41 -18.10 12.64
N VAL A 33 -22.27 -17.75 11.36
CA VAL A 33 -23.26 -17.99 10.31
C VAL A 33 -22.63 -18.94 9.30
N GLN A 34 -23.31 -20.03 8.98
CA GLN A 34 -22.80 -21.06 8.07
C GLN A 34 -23.88 -21.52 7.10
N ALA A 35 -23.49 -21.73 5.84
CA ALA A 35 -24.28 -22.41 4.83
C ALA A 35 -23.42 -23.46 4.13
N GLN A 36 -23.97 -24.62 3.83
CA GLN A 36 -23.26 -25.73 3.21
C GLN A 36 -24.16 -26.47 2.21
N ILE A 37 -23.57 -26.87 1.08
CA ILE A 37 -24.15 -27.83 0.14
C ILE A 37 -23.04 -28.80 -0.24
N LYS A 38 -23.21 -30.09 0.10
CA LYS A 38 -22.16 -31.11 -0.12
C LYS A 38 -20.82 -30.65 0.50
N ASP A 39 -19.75 -30.55 -0.30
CA ASP A 39 -18.40 -30.18 0.15
C ASP A 39 -18.10 -28.67 0.09
N VAL A 40 -19.07 -27.85 -0.28
CA VAL A 40 -18.93 -26.38 -0.33
C VAL A 40 -19.54 -25.78 0.93
N THR A 41 -18.73 -25.06 1.71
CA THR A 41 -19.17 -24.36 2.93
C THR A 41 -18.86 -22.88 2.81
N ALA A 42 -19.84 -22.00 3.01
CA ALA A 42 -19.63 -20.58 3.27
C ALA A 42 -19.82 -20.32 4.76
N SER A 43 -18.94 -19.52 5.36
CA SER A 43 -18.97 -19.23 6.79
C SER A 43 -18.56 -17.79 7.09
N LEU A 44 -19.18 -17.22 8.11
CA LEU A 44 -18.84 -15.96 8.74
C LEU A 44 -18.77 -16.17 10.25
N GLU A 45 -17.76 -15.58 10.89
CA GLU A 45 -17.59 -15.54 12.35
C GLU A 45 -17.33 -14.08 12.76
N ASP A 46 -18.19 -13.56 13.62
CA ASP A 46 -18.06 -12.27 14.29
C ASP A 46 -17.82 -12.53 15.77
N LYS A 47 -16.65 -12.12 16.28
CA LYS A 47 -16.22 -12.35 17.65
C LYS A 47 -15.81 -11.05 18.33
N LEU A 48 -16.45 -10.76 19.46
CA LEU A 48 -16.20 -9.63 20.34
C LEU A 48 -15.72 -10.15 21.69
N THR A 49 -14.59 -9.64 22.18
CA THR A 49 -14.01 -10.01 23.48
C THR A 49 -13.56 -8.77 24.21
N ALA A 50 -13.95 -8.61 25.47
CA ALA A 50 -13.43 -7.63 26.41
C ALA A 50 -12.99 -8.35 27.68
N VAL A 51 -11.76 -8.11 28.14
CA VAL A 51 -11.18 -8.73 29.34
C VAL A 51 -10.47 -7.66 30.14
N VAL A 52 -10.65 -7.68 31.46
CA VAL A 52 -9.84 -6.94 32.43
C VAL A 52 -9.46 -7.92 33.53
N ASP A 53 -8.17 -7.97 33.88
CA ASP A 53 -7.67 -8.77 35.00
C ASP A 53 -6.47 -8.09 35.68
N ALA A 54 -5.87 -8.75 36.67
CA ALA A 54 -4.71 -8.25 37.41
C ALA A 54 -3.48 -7.99 36.52
N THR A 55 -3.42 -8.55 35.31
CA THR A 55 -2.30 -8.44 34.38
C THR A 55 -2.52 -7.39 33.29
N GLY A 56 -3.76 -6.95 33.08
CA GLY A 56 -4.06 -5.90 32.10
C GLY A 56 -5.51 -5.86 31.63
N ALA A 57 -5.70 -5.20 30.49
CA ALA A 57 -6.99 -5.10 29.81
C ALA A 57 -6.85 -5.34 28.30
N SER A 58 -7.86 -5.95 27.69
CA SER A 58 -7.95 -6.09 26.24
C SER A 58 -9.37 -5.91 25.74
N ALA A 59 -9.49 -5.35 24.54
CA ALA A 59 -10.72 -5.29 23.77
C ALA A 59 -10.41 -5.67 22.33
N ILE A 60 -11.07 -6.71 21.82
CA ILE A 60 -10.79 -7.30 20.51
C ILE A 60 -12.11 -7.54 19.77
N TYR A 61 -12.18 -7.02 18.55
CA TYR A 61 -13.19 -7.37 17.57
C TYR A 61 -12.51 -8.12 16.42
N THR A 62 -12.98 -9.31 16.10
CA THR A 62 -12.54 -10.11 14.96
C THR A 62 -13.73 -10.46 14.07
N LEU A 63 -13.62 -10.12 12.79
CA LEU A 63 -14.53 -10.58 11.74
C LEU A 63 -13.75 -11.51 10.81
N LYS A 64 -14.25 -12.73 10.59
CA LYS A 64 -13.71 -13.68 9.61
C LYS A 64 -14.81 -14.10 8.67
N THR A 65 -14.49 -14.18 7.40
CA THR A 65 -15.36 -14.75 6.38
C THR A 65 -14.56 -15.75 5.57
N GLY A 66 -15.23 -16.73 5.00
CA GLY A 66 -14.57 -17.59 4.05
C GLY A 66 -15.45 -18.66 3.47
N VAL A 67 -14.95 -19.25 2.40
CA VAL A 67 -15.58 -20.34 1.68
C VAL A 67 -14.59 -21.49 1.59
N ARG A 68 -15.05 -22.69 1.94
CA ARG A 68 -14.36 -23.94 1.67
C ARG A 68 -14.93 -24.53 0.39
N ILE A 69 -14.08 -24.78 -0.61
CA ILE A 69 -14.45 -25.41 -1.89
C ILE A 69 -13.47 -26.55 -2.12
N ASN A 70 -13.97 -27.77 -2.32
CA ASN A 70 -13.15 -28.96 -2.57
C ASN A 70 -12.03 -29.13 -1.51
N GLY A 71 -12.35 -28.91 -0.24
CA GLY A 71 -11.41 -28.98 0.87
C GLY A 71 -10.46 -27.78 1.05
N VAL A 72 -10.39 -26.84 0.08
CA VAL A 72 -9.54 -25.65 0.17
C VAL A 72 -10.31 -24.49 0.78
N MET A 73 -9.74 -23.86 1.82
CA MET A 73 -10.32 -22.71 2.49
C MET A 73 -9.79 -21.40 1.91
N TYR A 74 -10.70 -20.56 1.44
CA TYR A 74 -10.45 -19.17 1.03
C TYR A 74 -11.07 -18.27 2.08
N ASN A 75 -10.29 -17.42 2.73
CA ASN A 75 -10.79 -16.56 3.80
C ASN A 75 -10.33 -15.12 3.65
N ALA A 76 -11.10 -14.23 4.24
CA ALA A 76 -10.73 -12.85 4.49
C ALA A 76 -11.16 -12.48 5.91
N GLY A 77 -10.58 -11.44 6.47
CA GLY A 77 -10.96 -11.00 7.80
C GLY A 77 -10.34 -9.68 8.23
N MET A 78 -10.87 -9.17 9.34
CA MET A 78 -10.41 -7.97 10.01
C MET A 78 -10.29 -8.25 11.51
N SER A 79 -9.27 -7.68 12.14
CA SER A 79 -9.14 -7.66 13.60
C SER A 79 -8.83 -6.24 14.07
N ILE A 80 -9.62 -5.74 15.02
CA ILE A 80 -9.37 -4.49 15.75
C ILE A 80 -9.05 -4.90 17.18
N ALA A 81 -7.90 -4.47 17.71
CA ALA A 81 -7.44 -4.87 19.02
C ALA A 81 -6.82 -3.69 19.78
N VAL A 82 -7.16 -3.58 21.06
CA VAL A 82 -6.45 -2.78 22.06
C VAL A 82 -5.95 -3.73 23.13
N LEU A 83 -4.64 -3.67 23.42
CA LEU A 83 -3.97 -4.50 24.42
C LEU A 83 -3.22 -3.57 25.39
N ALA A 84 -3.59 -3.60 26.66
CA ALA A 84 -2.98 -2.83 27.74
C ALA A 84 -2.44 -3.79 28.80
N GLU A 85 -1.20 -4.22 28.64
CA GLU A 85 -0.52 -5.11 29.59
C GLU A 85 0.23 -4.29 30.65
N ALA A 86 0.22 -4.75 31.90
CA ALA A 86 0.93 -4.08 32.99
C ALA A 86 2.43 -3.93 32.69
N GLY A 87 2.95 -2.70 32.84
CA GLY A 87 4.36 -2.39 32.60
C GLY A 87 4.78 -2.28 31.13
N LYS A 88 3.85 -2.33 30.17
CA LYS A 88 4.12 -2.16 28.74
C LYS A 88 3.33 -0.99 28.15
N PRO A 89 3.80 -0.37 27.04
CA PRO A 89 2.99 0.56 26.27
C PRO A 89 1.72 -0.11 25.75
N VAL A 90 0.62 0.63 25.69
CA VAL A 90 -0.64 0.17 25.09
C VAL A 90 -0.43 -0.04 23.59
N VAL A 91 -0.88 -1.20 23.09
CA VAL A 91 -0.85 -1.52 21.67
C VAL A 91 -2.26 -1.40 21.11
N THR A 92 -2.43 -0.55 20.09
CA THR A 92 -3.66 -0.47 19.29
C THR A 92 -3.37 -0.94 17.87
N ARG A 93 -4.26 -1.78 17.31
CA ARG A 93 -4.06 -2.38 16.00
C ARG A 93 -5.37 -2.54 15.25
N VAL A 94 -5.33 -2.24 13.95
CA VAL A 94 -6.30 -2.72 12.97
C VAL A 94 -5.53 -3.55 11.94
N GLY A 95 -5.93 -4.80 11.74
CA GLY A 95 -5.31 -5.72 10.79
C GLY A 95 -6.33 -6.29 9.83
N PHE A 96 -5.92 -6.48 8.58
CA PHE A 96 -6.72 -7.10 7.52
C PHE A 96 -5.98 -8.31 6.95
N ASN A 97 -6.72 -9.38 6.69
CA ASN A 97 -6.24 -10.52 5.93
C ASN A 97 -7.13 -10.65 4.68
N ALA A 98 -6.55 -10.45 3.49
CA ALA A 98 -7.23 -10.61 2.21
C ALA A 98 -6.19 -10.61 1.08
N ASN A 99 -6.55 -11.17 -0.09
CA ASN A 99 -5.75 -11.00 -1.32
C ASN A 99 -5.88 -9.60 -1.93
N GLN A 100 -7.01 -8.94 -1.67
CA GLN A 100 -7.34 -7.61 -2.16
C GLN A 100 -8.02 -6.78 -1.07
N PHE A 101 -7.55 -5.57 -0.85
CA PHE A 101 -8.20 -4.55 -0.02
C PHE A 101 -8.50 -3.35 -0.92
N VAL A 102 -9.77 -3.05 -1.17
CA VAL A 102 -10.18 -2.10 -2.21
C VAL A 102 -11.16 -1.09 -1.64
N LEU A 103 -10.86 0.21 -1.77
CA LEU A 103 -11.82 1.27 -1.49
C LEU A 103 -12.61 1.56 -2.76
N MET A 104 -13.94 1.57 -2.70
CA MET A 104 -14.79 1.79 -3.88
C MET A 104 -15.35 3.21 -3.88
N SER A 105 -15.29 3.87 -5.04
CA SER A 105 -15.77 5.23 -5.29
C SER A 105 -16.53 5.30 -6.63
N GLY A 106 -17.26 6.38 -6.88
CA GLY A 106 -18.09 6.56 -8.07
C GLY A 106 -19.52 6.05 -7.89
N SER A 107 -20.32 6.10 -8.98
CA SER A 107 -21.73 5.70 -8.96
C SER A 107 -22.16 5.10 -10.31
N GLY A 108 -23.17 4.21 -10.28
CA GLY A 108 -23.66 3.54 -11.49
C GLY A 108 -22.54 2.80 -12.23
N ASN A 109 -22.34 3.15 -13.50
CA ASN A 109 -21.35 2.50 -14.36
C ASN A 109 -19.92 3.09 -14.25
N THR A 110 -19.69 4.09 -13.39
CA THR A 110 -18.37 4.77 -13.24
C THR A 110 -17.68 4.42 -11.92
N GLN A 111 -17.87 3.20 -11.43
CA GLN A 111 -17.24 2.74 -10.20
C GLN A 111 -15.74 2.49 -10.40
N TYR A 112 -14.91 3.01 -9.49
CA TYR A 112 -13.45 2.87 -9.52
C TYR A 112 -12.87 2.79 -8.11
N SER A 113 -11.59 2.47 -7.99
CA SER A 113 -10.88 2.44 -6.71
C SER A 113 -9.75 3.45 -6.66
N PRO A 114 -9.84 4.50 -5.82
CA PRO A 114 -8.73 5.46 -5.64
C PRO A 114 -7.58 4.87 -4.82
N PHE A 115 -7.83 3.82 -4.02
CA PHE A 115 -6.85 3.15 -3.18
C PHE A 115 -7.14 1.65 -3.13
N ALA A 116 -6.16 0.84 -3.51
CA ALA A 116 -6.26 -0.61 -3.41
C ALA A 116 -4.92 -1.26 -3.02
N VAL A 117 -4.97 -2.34 -2.25
CA VAL A 117 -3.87 -3.28 -2.08
C VAL A 117 -4.24 -4.55 -2.81
N VAL A 118 -3.50 -4.91 -3.85
CA VAL A 118 -3.76 -6.10 -4.66
C VAL A 118 -2.44 -6.83 -4.88
N ASN A 119 -2.41 -8.14 -4.56
CA ASN A 119 -1.21 -8.97 -4.75
C ASN A 119 0.04 -8.38 -4.07
N GLY A 120 -0.12 -7.76 -2.89
CA GLY A 120 0.98 -7.14 -2.14
C GLY A 120 1.45 -5.79 -2.69
N GLN A 121 0.79 -5.22 -3.70
CA GLN A 121 1.08 -3.90 -4.25
C GLN A 121 0.00 -2.91 -3.87
N VAL A 122 0.41 -1.70 -3.51
CA VAL A 122 -0.49 -0.56 -3.25
C VAL A 122 -0.66 0.23 -4.54
N PHE A 123 -1.91 0.46 -4.93
CA PHE A 123 -2.31 1.29 -6.05
C PHE A 123 -3.01 2.54 -5.50
N ILE A 124 -2.58 3.71 -5.96
CA ILE A 124 -3.16 5.00 -5.62
C ILE A 124 -3.41 5.72 -6.95
N SER A 125 -4.65 6.09 -7.23
CA SER A 125 -4.99 6.79 -8.48
C SER A 125 -4.49 8.23 -8.48
N ASP A 126 -4.75 8.96 -7.39
CA ASP A 126 -4.30 10.34 -7.14
C ASP A 126 -4.11 10.55 -5.63
N ALA A 127 -3.18 11.43 -5.23
CA ALA A 127 -2.94 11.79 -3.85
C ALA A 127 -2.67 13.28 -3.68
N PHE A 128 -3.35 13.92 -2.72
CA PHE A 128 -3.01 15.26 -2.24
C PHE A 128 -2.27 15.13 -0.90
N ILE A 129 -0.98 15.48 -0.89
CA ILE A 129 -0.09 15.31 0.26
C ILE A 129 0.35 16.70 0.70
N GLN A 130 0.00 17.09 1.93
CA GLN A 130 0.42 18.37 2.49
C GLN A 130 1.95 18.41 2.66
N ASP A 131 2.50 17.42 3.36
CA ASP A 131 3.94 17.28 3.59
C ASP A 131 4.39 15.85 3.28
N GLY A 132 5.18 15.68 2.22
CA GLY A 132 5.67 14.38 1.76
C GLY A 132 7.15 14.16 2.13
N SER A 133 7.45 13.04 2.78
CA SER A 133 8.83 12.58 3.01
C SER A 133 9.00 11.16 2.50
N ILE A 134 10.02 10.95 1.67
CA ILE A 134 10.34 9.66 1.08
C ILE A 134 11.82 9.38 1.36
N THR A 135 12.11 8.40 2.22
CA THR A 135 13.51 8.04 2.52
C THR A 135 14.22 7.49 1.29
N ASN A 136 13.55 6.66 0.48
CA ASN A 136 14.06 6.12 -0.78
C ASN A 136 12.89 5.79 -1.73
N ALA A 137 13.05 6.04 -3.04
CA ALA A 137 12.09 5.61 -4.07
C ALA A 137 12.82 4.94 -5.25
N LYS A 138 12.27 3.82 -5.71
CA LYS A 138 12.65 3.21 -6.99
C LYS A 138 11.69 3.70 -8.07
N ILE A 139 12.23 4.41 -9.06
CA ILE A 139 11.43 4.95 -10.17
C ILE A 139 11.52 4.00 -11.36
N GLY A 140 10.38 3.41 -11.72
CA GLY A 140 10.29 2.44 -12.82
C GLY A 140 10.38 3.06 -14.21
N ASN A 141 9.98 4.34 -14.36
CA ASN A 141 9.96 5.06 -15.63
C ASN A 141 10.60 6.45 -15.53
N PHE A 142 9.92 7.39 -14.87
CA PHE A 142 10.40 8.75 -14.67
C PHE A 142 9.63 9.42 -13.53
N ILE A 143 10.21 10.52 -13.03
CA ILE A 143 9.53 11.54 -12.23
C ILE A 143 9.58 12.85 -13.02
N GLN A 144 8.48 13.59 -13.11
CA GLN A 144 8.40 14.81 -13.91
C GLN A 144 7.38 15.80 -13.35
N SER A 145 7.49 17.07 -13.76
CA SER A 145 6.45 18.06 -13.50
C SER A 145 5.20 17.84 -14.36
N ASN A 146 4.05 18.30 -13.87
CA ASN A 146 2.78 18.20 -14.60
C ASN A 146 2.78 18.95 -15.94
N ASN A 147 3.58 20.02 -16.06
CA ASN A 147 3.73 20.83 -17.27
C ASN A 147 4.92 20.40 -18.14
N PHE A 148 5.51 19.23 -17.90
CA PHE A 148 6.66 18.77 -18.68
C PHE A 148 6.28 18.55 -20.15
N VAL A 149 7.02 19.22 -21.03
CA VAL A 149 6.99 19.04 -22.47
C VAL A 149 8.44 18.90 -22.91
N ALA A 150 8.83 17.72 -23.41
CA ALA A 150 10.18 17.44 -23.85
C ALA A 150 10.68 18.52 -24.83
N GLY A 151 11.88 19.02 -24.59
CA GLY A 151 12.54 20.09 -25.34
C GLY A 151 12.00 21.51 -25.11
N SER A 152 11.01 21.74 -24.25
CA SER A 152 10.33 23.03 -24.15
C SER A 152 10.04 23.54 -22.73
N ALA A 153 9.43 22.72 -21.87
CA ALA A 153 8.91 23.18 -20.58
C ALA A 153 8.98 22.10 -19.49
N GLY A 154 8.97 22.54 -18.23
CA GLY A 154 8.95 21.67 -17.06
C GLY A 154 10.26 20.94 -16.80
N TRP A 155 10.20 19.84 -16.04
CA TRP A 155 11.36 19.02 -15.74
C TRP A 155 11.03 17.53 -15.68
N ARG A 156 12.03 16.68 -15.93
CA ARG A 156 11.92 15.22 -15.89
C ARG A 156 13.26 14.57 -15.50
N ILE A 157 13.20 13.50 -14.72
CA ILE A 157 14.32 12.57 -14.46
C ILE A 157 13.83 11.15 -14.76
N ASP A 158 14.53 10.42 -15.63
CA ASP A 158 14.14 9.06 -16.04
C ASP A 158 14.95 7.94 -15.38
N LYS A 159 14.48 6.70 -15.54
CA LYS A 159 15.09 5.47 -15.01
C LYS A 159 16.49 5.18 -15.58
N ASN A 160 16.85 5.79 -16.70
CA ASN A 160 18.15 5.61 -17.34
C ASN A 160 19.17 6.65 -16.84
N GLY A 161 18.75 7.58 -15.97
CA GLY A 161 19.60 8.61 -15.38
C GLY A 161 19.65 9.91 -16.18
N ASN A 162 18.80 10.09 -17.21
CA ASN A 162 18.72 11.37 -17.91
C ASN A 162 17.89 12.36 -17.10
N ALA A 163 18.33 13.63 -17.08
CA ALA A 163 17.60 14.74 -16.49
C ALA A 163 17.40 15.86 -17.52
N GLU A 164 16.18 16.37 -17.62
CA GLU A 164 15.81 17.51 -18.47
C GLU A 164 15.14 18.58 -17.61
N LEU A 165 15.65 19.81 -17.66
CA LEU A 165 15.25 20.91 -16.79
C LEU A 165 15.04 22.17 -17.63
N HIS A 166 13.79 22.54 -17.93
CA HIS A 166 13.43 23.80 -18.61
C HIS A 166 13.15 24.89 -17.59
N GLY A 167 14.22 25.30 -16.92
CA GLY A 167 14.17 26.31 -15.88
C GLY A 167 15.58 26.74 -15.51
N LYS A 168 15.73 27.23 -14.28
CA LYS A 168 17.02 27.62 -13.76
C LYS A 168 17.56 26.49 -12.89
N PHE A 169 18.75 26.02 -13.21
CA PHE A 169 19.52 25.15 -12.34
C PHE A 169 20.50 26.00 -11.54
N TYR A 170 20.28 26.08 -10.22
CA TYR A 170 21.15 26.79 -9.27
C TYR A 170 21.85 25.77 -8.37
N ALA A 171 23.17 25.84 -8.28
CA ALA A 171 23.98 24.98 -7.41
C ALA A 171 25.03 25.82 -6.68
N ASP A 172 25.17 25.61 -5.37
CA ASP A 172 26.19 26.30 -4.54
C ASP A 172 27.62 25.85 -4.88
N SER A 173 27.76 24.62 -5.39
CA SER A 173 28.97 24.07 -6.00
C SER A 173 28.60 22.89 -6.91
N GLY A 174 29.45 22.49 -7.85
CA GLY A 174 29.15 21.36 -8.74
C GLY A 174 30.35 20.83 -9.53
N GLN A 175 30.37 19.52 -9.76
CA GLN A 175 31.29 18.84 -10.66
C GLN A 175 30.48 18.23 -11.81
N PHE A 176 30.55 18.83 -13.00
CA PHE A 176 29.93 18.29 -14.20
C PHE A 176 30.97 17.53 -15.01
N ALA A 177 30.99 16.20 -14.86
CA ALA A 177 31.88 15.33 -15.60
C ALA A 177 31.19 14.87 -16.88
N PHE A 178 31.75 15.28 -18.01
CA PHE A 178 31.36 14.80 -19.32
C PHE A 178 32.55 14.03 -19.89
N ASN A 179 32.68 12.76 -19.48
CA ASN A 179 33.92 11.96 -19.55
C ASN A 179 33.82 10.69 -20.41
N GLY A 180 32.70 10.46 -21.10
CA GLY A 180 32.63 9.51 -22.22
C GLY A 180 33.51 9.87 -23.43
N THR A 181 33.74 8.90 -24.31
CA THR A 181 34.45 9.07 -25.59
C THR A 181 33.78 10.19 -26.43
N ASN A 182 34.57 11.17 -26.94
CA ASN A 182 34.16 12.35 -27.76
C ASN A 182 33.55 13.57 -27.02
N ASN A 183 34.02 13.94 -25.84
CA ASN A 183 33.31 14.96 -25.05
C ASN A 183 33.69 16.41 -25.26
N THR A 184 32.69 17.28 -25.50
CA THR A 184 32.72 18.67 -24.96
C THR A 184 31.42 19.45 -24.93
N VAL A 185 31.50 20.50 -24.13
CA VAL A 185 30.93 20.47 -22.81
C VAL A 185 29.55 21.05 -22.82
N VAL A 186 29.52 22.25 -23.35
CA VAL A 186 28.85 23.34 -22.65
C VAL A 186 28.27 24.25 -23.69
N ILE A 187 26.98 24.50 -23.57
CA ILE A 187 26.20 25.27 -24.53
C ILE A 187 25.48 26.39 -23.78
N ASN A 188 25.53 27.61 -24.32
CA ASN A 188 24.79 28.76 -23.80
C ASN A 188 24.50 29.81 -24.89
N GLY A 189 23.89 30.94 -24.52
CA GLY A 189 23.58 32.05 -25.44
C GLY A 189 24.79 32.86 -25.94
N ASN A 190 25.94 32.70 -25.29
CA ASN A 190 27.26 33.18 -25.71
C ASN A 190 28.03 32.07 -26.42
N GLY A 191 27.37 31.06 -26.97
CA GLY A 191 28.03 29.96 -27.64
C GLY A 191 28.61 28.90 -26.70
N LEU A 192 29.54 28.14 -27.23
CA LEU A 192 29.77 26.75 -26.86
C LEU A 192 31.25 26.48 -26.83
N THR A 193 31.65 25.54 -25.97
CA THR A 193 33.04 25.10 -25.91
C THR A 193 33.20 23.58 -25.99
N VAL A 194 34.00 23.21 -27.00
CA VAL A 194 34.36 21.96 -27.73
C VAL A 194 35.81 21.41 -27.71
N ASN A 195 36.33 20.69 -26.72
CA ASN A 195 37.55 19.87 -26.69
C ASN A 195 37.55 18.66 -27.64
N LEU A 196 38.74 18.37 -28.17
CA LEU A 196 38.94 17.35 -29.19
C LEU A 196 39.75 16.14 -28.69
N SER A 197 39.35 14.95 -29.13
CA SER A 197 39.93 13.63 -28.79
C SER A 197 41.32 13.36 -29.36
N GLY A 198 41.81 14.20 -30.28
CA GLY A 198 43.16 14.13 -30.89
C GLY A 198 44.03 15.38 -30.67
N GLY A 199 43.60 16.29 -29.79
CA GLY A 199 44.22 17.61 -29.57
C GLY A 199 43.44 18.76 -30.22
N GLY A 200 43.30 19.87 -29.48
CA GLY A 200 42.57 21.08 -29.87
C GLY A 200 41.28 21.30 -29.06
N ARG A 201 40.80 22.54 -29.02
CA ARG A 201 39.49 22.90 -28.47
C ARG A 201 38.94 24.09 -29.21
N VAL A 202 37.63 24.17 -29.23
CA VAL A 202 36.88 25.23 -29.87
C VAL A 202 36.13 26.00 -28.80
N VAL A 203 36.16 27.32 -28.90
CA VAL A 203 35.41 28.28 -28.08
C VAL A 203 34.62 29.13 -29.05
N VAL A 204 33.39 29.47 -28.67
CA VAL A 204 32.52 30.30 -29.51
C VAL A 204 31.67 31.16 -28.60
N GLY A 205 31.53 32.45 -28.94
CA GLY A 205 30.76 33.50 -28.27
C GLY A 205 30.92 34.86 -28.94
N ARG A 206 31.11 35.97 -28.22
CA ARG A 206 32.05 36.94 -28.81
C ARG A 206 33.41 36.23 -28.76
N TRP A 207 34.06 36.14 -29.93
CA TRP A 207 35.08 35.11 -30.22
C TRP A 207 36.05 34.86 -29.07
#